data_AF-A0A522LQA7-F1
#
_entry.id   AF-A0A522LQA7-F1
#
_cell.length_a   1.000
_cell.length_b   1.000
_cell.length_c   1.000
_cell.angle_alpha   90.00
_cell.angle_beta   90.00
_cell.angle_gamma   90.00
#
_symmetry.space_group_name_H-M   'P 1'
#
loop_
_entity.id
_entity.type
_entity.pdbx_description
1 polymer ?
#
loop_
_entity_poly.entity_id
_entity_poly.type
_entity_poly.pdbx_seq_one_letter_code
_entity_poly.pdbx_strand_id
1 'polypeptide(L)'
;HRAHWQPLEYNALHGGMRRWFEPMEPHVVGQAPWARILVSLTQVLRDLRKQSTDDVPSGVRPWYVEAHQFRIDTTDGIGRPTPEGAHRDGVDFVAVFLVNRIGVKGGETRVFDAAGPHGQRFTLAEPWSLLLLDDARVIHESTPIQPLAVDGHRDTLVLTWRLGGFQGDGV
;
A
#
# COMPACT_ATOMS: atom_id res chain seq x y z
N HIS A 1 18.50 -3.31 1.77
CA HIS A 1 17.53 -3.62 2.84
C HIS A 1 17.57 -2.48 3.86
N ARG A 2 16.42 -2.00 4.35
CA ARG A 2 16.31 -0.87 5.30
C ARG A 2 15.11 -1.07 6.22
N ALA A 3 15.08 -0.41 7.36
CA ALA A 3 13.89 -0.36 8.20
C ALA A 3 12.76 0.39 7.50
N HIS A 4 11.54 -0.09 7.68
CA HIS A 4 10.32 0.63 7.36
C HIS A 4 9.93 1.54 8.53
N TRP A 5 9.49 2.76 8.23
CA TRP A 5 9.11 3.74 9.25
C TRP A 5 7.89 4.54 8.79
N GLN A 6 6.94 4.74 9.70
CA GLN A 6 5.78 5.62 9.52
C GLN A 6 5.68 6.54 10.74
N PRO A 7 5.27 7.81 10.60
CA PRO A 7 5.04 8.70 11.73
C PRO A 7 3.77 8.29 12.49
N LEU A 8 3.69 8.67 13.77
CA LEU A 8 2.48 8.50 14.60
C LEU A 8 1.23 9.14 13.99
N GLU A 9 1.41 10.25 13.25
CA GLU A 9 0.32 10.97 12.58
C GLU A 9 -0.44 10.08 11.56
N TYR A 10 0.28 9.17 10.89
CA TYR A 10 -0.29 8.32 9.84
C TYR A 10 -0.51 6.88 10.29
N ASN A 11 0.24 6.43 11.31
CA ASN A 11 0.05 5.13 11.94
C ASN A 11 -0.02 5.30 13.47
N ALA A 12 -1.23 5.50 13.99
CA ALA A 12 -1.42 5.74 15.43
C ALA A 12 -1.03 4.53 16.32
N LEU A 13 -1.01 3.31 15.76
CA LEU A 13 -0.70 2.09 16.51
C LEU A 13 0.78 1.76 16.54
N HIS A 14 1.48 1.96 15.42
CA HIS A 14 2.88 1.54 15.24
C HIS A 14 3.83 2.66 14.81
N GLY A 15 3.35 3.89 14.71
CA GLY A 15 4.13 5.03 14.25
C GLY A 15 5.26 5.42 15.21
N GLY A 16 6.26 6.10 14.68
CA GLY A 16 7.46 6.48 15.43
C GLY A 16 8.47 5.34 15.61
N MET A 17 8.11 4.11 15.26
CA MET A 17 9.00 2.94 15.35
C MET A 17 9.66 2.61 14.01
N ARG A 18 10.95 2.28 14.06
CA ARG A 18 11.66 1.65 12.94
C ARG A 18 11.43 0.15 12.99
N ARG A 19 10.76 -0.38 11.98
CA ARG A 19 10.43 -1.81 11.87
C ARG A 19 11.35 -2.47 10.86
N TRP A 20 12.08 -3.49 11.31
CA TRP A 20 12.85 -4.37 10.44
C TRP A 20 12.00 -5.58 10.10
N PHE A 21 11.84 -5.84 8.80
CA PHE A 21 11.21 -7.03 8.28
C PHE A 21 12.25 -7.90 7.59
N GLU A 22 11.86 -9.11 7.21
CA GLU A 22 12.70 -9.91 6.33
C GLU A 22 12.77 -9.28 4.93
N PRO A 23 13.91 -9.36 4.23
CA PRO A 23 14.01 -8.91 2.86
C PRO A 23 13.15 -9.80 1.95
N MET A 24 12.57 -9.21 0.90
CA MET A 24 11.92 -10.01 -0.14
C MET A 24 12.91 -10.99 -0.76
N GLU A 25 12.43 -12.19 -1.06
CA GLU A 25 13.29 -13.24 -1.59
C GLU A 25 13.94 -12.82 -2.93
N PRO A 26 15.24 -13.08 -3.12
CA PRO A 26 15.96 -12.72 -4.35
C PRO A 26 15.29 -13.24 -5.64
N HIS A 27 14.67 -14.42 -5.55
CA HIS A 27 14.01 -15.06 -6.68
C HIS A 27 12.75 -14.30 -7.12
N VAL A 28 12.11 -13.52 -6.25
CA VAL A 28 10.93 -12.69 -6.57
C VAL A 28 11.38 -11.41 -7.26
N VAL A 29 12.33 -10.69 -6.65
CA VAL A 29 12.83 -9.42 -7.17
C VAL A 29 13.62 -9.55 -8.46
N GLY A 30 14.22 -10.72 -8.70
CA GLY A 30 14.96 -11.03 -9.92
C GLY A 30 14.07 -11.33 -11.13
N GLN A 31 12.75 -11.46 -10.97
CA GLN A 31 11.84 -11.78 -12.08
C GLN A 31 11.64 -10.58 -13.00
N ALA A 32 11.61 -10.81 -14.31
CA ALA A 32 11.35 -9.75 -15.29
C ALA A 32 10.02 -8.99 -15.04
N PRO A 33 8.90 -9.65 -14.69
CA PRO A 33 7.67 -8.96 -14.29
C PRO A 33 7.82 -7.96 -13.14
N TRP A 34 8.69 -8.25 -12.15
CA TRP A 34 8.91 -7.37 -11.00
C TRP A 34 9.40 -5.99 -11.44
N ALA A 35 10.49 -5.96 -12.22
CA ALA A 35 11.05 -4.72 -12.75
C ALA A 35 10.06 -3.98 -13.67
N ARG A 36 9.29 -4.72 -14.48
CA ARG A 36 8.28 -4.14 -15.37
C ARG A 36 7.17 -3.43 -14.60
N ILE A 37 6.62 -4.04 -13.55
CA ILE A 37 5.58 -3.41 -12.72
C ILE A 37 6.09 -2.10 -12.12
N LEU A 38 7.29 -2.12 -11.53
CA LEU A 38 7.88 -0.93 -10.91
C LEU A 38 8.10 0.19 -11.93
N VAL A 39 8.68 -0.11 -13.09
CA VAL A 39 8.94 0.90 -14.14
C VAL A 39 7.63 1.44 -14.72
N SER A 40 6.69 0.58 -15.08
CA SER A 40 5.42 0.98 -15.70
C SER A 40 4.57 1.82 -14.75
N LEU A 41 4.44 1.43 -13.47
CA LEU A 41 3.72 2.26 -12.49
C LEU A 41 4.43 3.58 -12.24
N THR A 42 5.76 3.59 -12.16
CA THR A 42 6.53 4.84 -12.00
C THR A 42 6.28 5.82 -13.16
N GLN A 43 6.12 5.31 -14.39
CA GLN A 43 5.78 6.13 -15.55
C GLN A 43 4.36 6.71 -15.43
N VAL A 44 3.37 5.88 -15.11
CA VAL A 44 1.98 6.32 -14.88
C VAL A 44 1.91 7.40 -13.81
N LEU A 45 2.56 7.18 -12.66
CA LEU A 45 2.58 8.12 -11.53
C LEU A 45 3.26 9.44 -11.86
N ARG A 46 4.33 9.41 -12.67
CA ARG A 46 4.98 10.63 -13.18
C ARG A 46 4.01 11.43 -14.04
N ASP A 47 3.25 10.78 -14.91
CA ASP A 47 2.34 11.46 -15.81
C ASP A 47 1.09 11.97 -15.09
N LEU A 48 0.62 11.27 -14.05
CA LEU A 48 -0.42 11.77 -13.14
C LEU A 48 0.07 13.01 -12.37
N ARG A 49 1.29 12.99 -11.85
CA ARG A 49 1.83 14.14 -11.09
C ARG A 49 2.01 15.38 -11.95
N LYS A 50 2.45 15.24 -13.21
CA LYS A 50 2.57 16.39 -14.15
C LYS A 50 1.24 17.09 -14.42
N GLN A 51 0.13 16.37 -14.28
CA GLN A 51 -1.22 16.93 -14.46
C GLN A 51 -1.72 17.64 -13.20
N SER A 52 -1.10 17.41 -12.04
CA SER A 52 -1.41 18.13 -10.81
C SER A 52 -0.77 19.52 -10.83
N THR A 53 -1.53 20.53 -10.45
CA THR A 53 -1.10 21.94 -10.36
C THR A 53 -0.36 22.27 -9.06
N ASP A 54 -0.24 21.30 -8.15
CA ASP A 54 0.36 21.53 -6.83
C ASP A 54 1.90 21.52 -6.92
N ASP A 55 2.50 22.64 -6.51
CA ASP A 55 3.93 22.94 -6.34
C ASP A 55 4.88 21.82 -6.74
N VAL A 56 5.20 21.72 -8.03
CA VAL A 56 6.26 20.84 -8.52
C VAL A 56 7.59 21.54 -8.31
N PRO A 57 8.46 21.07 -7.39
CA PRO A 57 9.78 21.66 -7.26
C PRO A 57 10.52 21.51 -8.58
N SER A 58 11.16 22.58 -9.04
CA SER A 58 11.97 22.63 -10.25
C SER A 58 13.23 21.75 -10.09
N GLY A 59 13.09 20.44 -10.28
CA GLY A 59 14.20 19.50 -10.24
C GLY A 59 13.79 18.05 -10.46
N VAL A 60 14.66 17.28 -11.13
CA VAL A 60 14.49 15.83 -11.27
C VAL A 60 14.78 15.18 -9.92
N ARG A 61 13.75 14.85 -9.15
CA ARG A 61 13.88 14.05 -7.93
C ARG A 61 13.58 12.58 -8.23
N PRO A 62 14.39 11.62 -7.75
CA PRO A 62 14.10 10.21 -7.93
C PRO A 62 12.91 9.78 -7.08
N TRP A 63 12.21 8.76 -7.55
CA TRP A 63 11.22 8.04 -6.78
C TRP A 63 11.92 7.01 -5.89
N TYR A 64 11.51 6.98 -4.63
CA TYR A 64 11.89 5.97 -3.65
C TYR A 64 10.70 5.05 -3.46
N VAL A 65 10.92 3.75 -3.67
CA VAL A 65 9.84 2.76 -3.69
C VAL A 65 10.05 1.74 -2.59
N GLU A 66 9.06 1.58 -1.71
CA GLU A 66 9.00 0.44 -0.80
C GLU A 66 8.00 -0.59 -1.32
N ALA A 67 8.27 -1.85 -0.98
CA ALA A 67 7.44 -2.98 -1.37
C ALA A 67 7.20 -3.87 -0.16
N HIS A 68 5.93 -4.20 0.06
CA HIS A 68 5.49 -5.02 1.20
C HIS A 68 4.61 -6.15 0.70
N GLN A 69 5.04 -7.38 0.94
CA GLN A 69 4.26 -8.59 0.66
C GLN A 69 3.53 -9.00 1.94
N PHE A 70 2.20 -9.00 1.88
CA PHE A 70 1.36 -9.37 3.03
C PHE A 70 0.56 -10.61 2.71
N ARG A 71 0.51 -11.53 3.67
CA ARG A 71 -0.56 -12.51 3.83
C ARG A 71 -1.25 -12.21 5.15
N ILE A 72 -2.57 -12.09 5.10
CA ILE A 72 -3.42 -12.09 6.28
C ILE A 72 -4.23 -13.37 6.21
N ASP A 73 -4.04 -14.25 7.18
CA ASP A 73 -4.80 -15.49 7.32
C ASP A 73 -5.89 -15.35 8.39
N THR A 74 -6.67 -16.42 8.53
CA THR A 74 -7.82 -16.51 9.45
C THR A 74 -7.59 -17.52 10.56
N THR A 75 -6.34 -17.96 10.78
CA THR A 75 -6.01 -19.02 11.74
C THR A 75 -6.09 -18.51 13.18
N ASP A 76 -5.57 -17.31 13.45
CA ASP A 76 -5.53 -16.71 14.79
C ASP A 76 -5.97 -15.23 14.77
N GLY A 77 -6.79 -14.85 15.77
CA GLY A 77 -7.27 -13.47 15.95
C GLY A 77 -8.30 -13.00 14.92
N ILE A 78 -8.68 -11.72 14.98
CA ILE A 78 -9.46 -11.08 13.91
C ILE A 78 -8.44 -10.54 12.91
N GLY A 79 -8.39 -11.11 11.70
CA GLY A 79 -7.54 -10.63 10.61
C GLY A 79 -7.94 -9.21 10.20
N ARG A 80 -7.38 -8.20 10.88
CA ARG A 80 -7.59 -6.77 10.63
C ARG A 80 -6.42 -6.25 9.78
N PRO A 81 -6.63 -6.00 8.47
CA PRO A 81 -5.57 -5.46 7.62
C PRO A 81 -5.12 -4.07 8.03
N THR A 82 -6.05 -3.27 8.55
CA THR A 82 -5.85 -1.87 8.94
C THR A 82 -6.41 -1.64 10.35
N PRO A 83 -5.71 -2.10 11.41
CA PRO A 83 -6.24 -2.06 12.78
C PRO A 83 -6.48 -0.63 13.30
N GLU A 84 -5.82 0.36 12.73
CA GLU A 84 -5.99 1.80 12.97
C GLU A 84 -7.24 2.42 12.34
N GLY A 85 -7.89 1.73 11.40
CA GLY A 85 -8.98 2.26 10.58
C GLY A 85 -8.48 2.97 9.31
N ALA A 86 -9.31 3.83 8.72
CA ALA A 86 -8.96 4.57 7.52
C ALA A 86 -7.75 5.49 7.74
N HIS A 87 -6.71 5.32 6.94
CA HIS A 87 -5.43 6.00 7.11
C HIS A 87 -4.79 6.40 5.77
N ARG A 88 -3.64 7.07 5.88
CA ARG A 88 -2.68 7.35 4.82
C ARG A 88 -1.37 6.64 5.12
N ASP A 89 -0.59 6.35 4.09
CA ASP A 89 0.74 5.78 4.27
C ASP A 89 1.82 6.84 4.57
N GLY A 90 1.56 8.11 4.23
CA GLY A 90 2.49 9.22 4.39
C GLY A 90 3.52 9.29 3.26
N VAL A 91 3.10 8.92 2.06
CA VAL A 91 3.87 8.87 0.82
C VAL A 91 3.16 9.70 -0.25
N ASP A 92 3.63 9.68 -1.51
CA ASP A 92 2.94 10.39 -2.59
C ASP A 92 1.86 9.51 -3.23
N PHE A 93 2.19 8.23 -3.50
CA PHE A 93 1.25 7.29 -4.11
C PHE A 93 1.38 5.89 -3.53
N VAL A 94 0.26 5.16 -3.51
CA VAL A 94 0.17 3.78 -3.03
C VAL A 94 -0.48 2.92 -4.11
N ALA A 95 0.10 1.76 -4.40
CA ALA A 95 -0.47 0.73 -5.25
C ALA A 95 -0.72 -0.53 -4.41
N VAL A 96 -1.98 -0.96 -4.30
CA VAL A 96 -2.36 -2.20 -3.62
C VAL A 96 -2.82 -3.20 -4.67
N PHE A 97 -2.01 -4.23 -4.90
CA PHE A 97 -2.39 -5.37 -5.71
C PHE A 97 -3.04 -6.44 -4.84
N LEU A 98 -4.16 -6.99 -5.30
CA LEU A 98 -4.61 -8.30 -4.83
C LEU A 98 -3.77 -9.37 -5.52
N VAL A 99 -3.01 -10.17 -4.76
CA VAL A 99 -2.23 -11.28 -5.32
C VAL A 99 -3.04 -12.56 -5.33
N ASN A 100 -3.69 -12.86 -4.21
CA ASN A 100 -4.51 -14.05 -4.05
C ASN A 100 -5.55 -13.85 -2.95
N ARG A 101 -6.64 -14.61 -3.02
CA ARG A 101 -7.68 -14.60 -2.01
C ARG A 101 -8.41 -15.93 -2.01
N ILE A 102 -8.27 -16.69 -0.93
CA ILE A 102 -8.79 -18.05 -0.85
C ILE A 102 -9.67 -18.18 0.39
N GLY A 103 -10.87 -18.72 0.22
CA GLY A 103 -11.70 -19.17 1.34
C GLY A 103 -12.05 -18.09 2.36
N VAL A 104 -12.21 -16.82 1.95
CA VAL A 104 -12.54 -15.71 2.87
C VAL A 104 -13.62 -14.76 2.34
N LYS A 105 -14.47 -14.27 3.24
CA LYS A 105 -15.34 -13.08 3.04
C LYS A 105 -14.76 -11.88 3.80
N GLY A 106 -15.32 -10.68 3.59
CA GLY A 106 -14.76 -9.44 4.15
C GLY A 106 -13.61 -8.89 3.29
N GLY A 107 -12.62 -8.19 3.87
CA GLY A 107 -11.53 -7.60 3.08
C GLY A 107 -12.03 -6.61 2.02
N GLU A 108 -13.16 -5.95 2.30
CA GLU A 108 -13.74 -4.89 1.48
C GLU A 108 -12.83 -3.67 1.61
N THR A 109 -12.40 -3.13 0.47
CA THR A 109 -11.68 -1.86 0.40
C THR A 109 -12.66 -0.71 0.54
N ARG A 110 -12.28 0.29 1.34
CA ARG A 110 -12.99 1.56 1.42
C ARG A 110 -12.00 2.69 1.19
N VAL A 111 -12.36 3.61 0.31
CA VAL A 111 -11.55 4.78 -0.03
C VAL A 111 -12.43 6.00 0.18
N PHE A 112 -11.93 6.99 0.92
CA PHE A 112 -12.64 8.22 1.25
C PHE A 112 -11.84 9.42 0.79
N ASP A 113 -12.51 10.47 0.32
CA ASP A 113 -11.87 11.76 0.10
C ASP A 113 -11.36 12.28 1.44
N ALA A 114 -10.10 12.69 1.50
CA ALA A 114 -9.55 13.17 2.76
C ALA A 114 -10.05 14.56 3.16
N ALA A 115 -10.57 15.33 2.20
CA ALA A 115 -11.10 16.68 2.40
C ALA A 115 -12.63 16.76 2.18
N GLY A 116 -13.33 15.62 2.17
CA GLY A 116 -14.75 15.57 1.81
C GLY A 116 -15.48 14.36 2.37
N PRO A 117 -16.82 14.33 2.26
CA PRO A 117 -17.64 13.25 2.79
C PRO A 117 -17.77 12.06 1.82
N HIS A 118 -17.23 12.17 0.61
CA HIS A 118 -17.38 11.14 -0.42
C HIS A 118 -16.51 9.93 -0.12
N GLY A 119 -17.02 8.75 -0.49
CA GLY A 119 -16.25 7.52 -0.41
C GLY A 119 -16.83 6.42 -1.29
N GLN A 120 -16.00 5.45 -1.57
CA GLN A 120 -16.31 4.28 -2.37
C GLN A 120 -15.99 3.01 -1.59
N ARG A 121 -16.78 1.96 -1.85
CA ARG A 121 -16.59 0.64 -1.25
C ARG A 121 -16.64 -0.39 -2.35
N PHE A 122 -15.66 -1.29 -2.36
CA PHE A 122 -15.58 -2.38 -3.32
C PHE A 122 -14.68 -3.47 -2.77
N THR A 123 -14.83 -4.69 -3.28
CA THR A 123 -13.95 -5.80 -2.92
C THR A 123 -13.09 -6.12 -4.13
N LEU A 124 -11.77 -6.06 -3.97
CA LEU A 124 -10.86 -6.66 -4.93
C LEU A 124 -11.07 -8.18 -4.86
N ALA A 125 -11.51 -8.78 -5.97
CA ALA A 125 -11.84 -10.20 -6.05
C ALA A 125 -10.93 -10.95 -7.01
N GLU A 126 -10.58 -10.34 -8.15
CA GLU A 126 -9.75 -10.97 -9.18
C GLU A 126 -8.25 -10.77 -8.87
N PRO A 127 -7.42 -11.82 -8.94
CA PRO A 127 -5.97 -11.70 -8.85
C PRO A 127 -5.43 -10.64 -9.82
N TRP A 128 -4.45 -9.87 -9.35
CA TRP A 128 -3.83 -8.74 -10.03
C TRP A 128 -4.74 -7.52 -10.26
N SER A 129 -5.91 -7.47 -9.63
CA SER A 129 -6.65 -6.22 -9.47
C SER A 129 -5.79 -5.20 -8.72
N LEU A 130 -5.69 -4.00 -9.28
CA LEU A 130 -4.87 -2.90 -8.75
C LEU A 130 -5.75 -1.76 -8.26
N LEU A 131 -5.55 -1.38 -7.00
CA LEU A 131 -5.98 -0.08 -6.47
C LEU A 131 -4.79 0.88 -6.47
N LEU A 132 -4.92 2.00 -7.17
CA LEU A 132 -3.93 3.08 -7.19
C LEU A 132 -4.50 4.30 -6.44
N LEU A 133 -3.75 4.80 -5.46
CA LEU A 133 -4.17 5.89 -4.57
C LEU A 133 -3.18 7.05 -4.67
N ASP A 134 -3.73 8.26 -4.77
CA ASP A 134 -3.01 9.50 -4.44
C ASP A 134 -3.15 9.72 -2.92
N ASP A 135 -2.09 9.41 -2.20
CA ASP A 135 -2.09 9.29 -0.73
C ASP A 135 -2.38 10.65 -0.06
N ALA A 136 -2.11 11.75 -0.75
CA ALA A 136 -2.42 13.10 -0.28
C ALA A 136 -3.90 13.48 -0.45
N ARG A 137 -4.67 12.74 -1.25
CA ARG A 137 -6.07 13.08 -1.58
C ARG A 137 -7.09 12.17 -0.93
N VAL A 138 -6.72 10.95 -0.58
CA VAL A 138 -7.63 9.96 0.00
C VAL A 138 -7.11 9.40 1.30
N ILE A 139 -8.01 8.78 2.07
CA ILE A 139 -7.68 7.83 3.13
C ILE A 139 -8.34 6.50 2.77
N HIS A 140 -7.77 5.40 3.23
CA HIS A 140 -8.28 4.09 2.89
C HIS A 140 -8.19 3.09 4.03
N GLU A 141 -9.08 2.10 4.03
CA GLU A 141 -9.05 0.95 4.94
C GLU A 141 -9.45 -0.33 4.20
N SER A 142 -9.18 -1.46 4.84
CA SER A 142 -9.79 -2.73 4.46
C SER A 142 -10.49 -3.37 5.65
N THR A 143 -11.74 -3.80 5.44
CA THR A 143 -12.49 -4.48 6.49
C THR A 143 -11.83 -5.80 6.88
N PRO A 144 -12.05 -6.29 8.11
CA PRO A 144 -11.51 -7.58 8.52
C PRO A 144 -11.95 -8.72 7.58
N ILE A 145 -11.10 -9.73 7.43
CA ILE A 145 -11.46 -10.97 6.72
C ILE A 145 -12.06 -11.99 7.68
N GLN A 146 -12.95 -12.84 7.18
CA GLN A 146 -13.54 -13.96 7.93
C GLN A 146 -13.45 -15.25 7.11
N PRO A 147 -13.15 -16.40 7.75
CA PRO A 147 -13.03 -17.67 7.03
C PRO A 147 -14.38 -18.12 6.47
N LEU A 148 -14.32 -18.63 5.24
CA LEU A 148 -15.36 -19.44 4.60
C LEU A 148 -14.92 -20.91 4.48
N ALA A 149 -13.63 -21.18 4.60
CA ALA A 149 -13.02 -22.51 4.58
C ALA A 149 -11.80 -22.54 5.53
N VAL A 150 -11.25 -23.74 5.72
CA VAL A 150 -9.97 -23.92 6.43
C VAL A 150 -8.85 -23.21 5.65
N ASP A 151 -7.89 -22.63 6.37
CA ASP A 151 -6.74 -21.90 5.80
C ASP A 151 -7.12 -20.71 4.90
N GLY A 152 -8.24 -20.05 5.21
CA GLY A 152 -8.67 -18.85 4.51
C GLY A 152 -7.64 -17.71 4.66
N HIS A 153 -7.27 -17.08 3.55
CA HIS A 153 -6.29 -16.00 3.53
C HIS A 153 -6.51 -14.99 2.40
N ARG A 154 -5.88 -13.83 2.55
CA ARG A 154 -5.80 -12.75 1.56
C ARG A 154 -4.35 -12.28 1.42
N ASP A 155 -3.84 -12.34 0.20
CA ASP A 155 -2.49 -11.93 -0.15
C ASP A 155 -2.51 -10.61 -0.93
N THR A 156 -1.66 -9.68 -0.52
CA THR A 156 -1.50 -8.39 -1.22
C THR A 156 -0.05 -8.01 -1.38
N LEU A 157 0.24 -7.34 -2.48
CA LEU A 157 1.49 -6.60 -2.69
C LEU A 157 1.17 -5.11 -2.60
N VAL A 158 1.73 -4.45 -1.59
CA VAL A 158 1.63 -2.99 -1.44
C VAL A 158 2.95 -2.37 -1.90
N LEU A 159 2.86 -1.45 -2.84
CA LEU A 159 3.99 -0.67 -3.32
C LEU A 159 3.72 0.80 -3.01
N THR A 160 4.70 1.50 -2.45
CA THR A 160 4.57 2.92 -2.11
C THR A 160 5.64 3.74 -2.80
N TRP A 161 5.28 4.90 -3.34
CA TRP A 161 6.20 5.83 -4.00
C TRP A 161 6.29 7.11 -3.19
N ARG A 162 7.52 7.51 -2.86
CA ARG A 162 7.81 8.81 -2.27
C ARG A 162 8.88 9.56 -3.07
N LEU A 163 8.64 10.84 -3.34
CA LEU A 163 9.54 11.67 -4.12
C LEU A 163 10.67 12.21 -3.23
N GLY A 164 11.91 12.04 -3.66
CA GLY A 164 13.06 12.70 -3.04
C GLY A 164 13.60 12.08 -1.75
N GLY A 165 13.00 11.01 -1.23
CA GLY A 165 13.59 10.18 -0.16
C GLY A 165 12.64 9.10 0.34
N PHE A 166 13.13 8.10 1.07
CA PHE A 166 12.25 7.22 1.83
C PHE A 166 11.70 7.95 3.06
N GLN A 167 10.57 7.46 3.59
CA GLN A 167 10.04 7.97 4.85
C GLN A 167 11.00 7.62 6.00
N GLY A 168 11.20 8.56 6.92
CA GLY A 168 12.14 8.42 8.04
C GLY A 168 13.61 8.68 7.70
N ASP A 169 13.97 8.96 6.44
CA ASP A 169 15.32 9.43 6.11
C ASP A 169 15.54 10.83 6.71
N GLY A 170 16.45 10.95 7.68
CA GLY A 170 16.74 12.20 8.40
C GLY A 170 16.13 12.32 9.80
N VAL A 171 15.35 11.32 10.23
CA VAL A 171 14.86 11.14 11.62
C VAL A 171 15.68 10.07 12.31
#